data_AF-A0A3C0YW88-F1
#
_entry.id   AF-A0A3C0YW88-F1
#
_cell.length_a   1.000
_cell.length_b   1.000
_cell.length_c   1.000
_cell.angle_alpha   90.00
_cell.angle_beta   90.00
_cell.angle_gamma   90.00
#
_symmetry.space_group_name_H-M   'P 1'
#
loop_
_entity.id
_entity.type
_entity.pdbx_description
1 polymer ?
#
loop_
_entity_poly.entity_id
_entity_poly.type
_entity_poly.pdbx_seq_one_letter_code
_entity_poly.pdbx_strand_id
1 'polypeptide(L)' 'MPIALFSSKYMASVFANSGCRVTTVAAANPLSASGLALQRISADSTASRQLLDLELSACELPEYVDAGEHLIVVARKE' A
#
# COMPACT_ATOMS: atom_id res chain seq x y z
N MET A 1 -16.80 7.32 -7.24
CA MET A 1 -15.34 7.28 -7.47
C MET A 1 -14.92 5.85 -7.75
N PRO A 2 -14.01 5.60 -8.71
CA PRO A 2 -13.58 4.26 -9.13
C PRO A 2 -12.65 3.55 -8.12
N ILE A 3 -12.68 3.93 -6.84
CA ILE A 3 -11.84 3.32 -5.78
C ILE A 3 -12.09 1.80 -5.69
N ALA A 4 -13.33 1.36 -5.92
CA ALA A 4 -13.68 -0.06 -5.89
C ALA A 4 -12.92 -0.90 -6.94
N LEU A 5 -12.56 -0.31 -8.10
CA LEU A 5 -11.85 -0.99 -9.18
C LEU A 5 -10.37 -1.24 -8.89
N PHE A 6 -9.82 -0.63 -7.83
CA PHE A 6 -8.41 -0.80 -7.46
C PHE A 6 -8.22 -1.28 -6.02
N SER A 7 -9.30 -1.69 -5.36
CA SER A 7 -9.19 -2.37 -4.07
C SER A 7 -8.36 -3.64 -4.19
N SER A 8 -7.60 -3.95 -3.14
CA SER A 8 -6.86 -5.18 -2.94
C SER A 8 -7.71 -6.42 -3.23
N LYS A 9 -8.96 -6.42 -2.77
CA LYS A 9 -9.93 -7.49 -3.01
C LYS A 9 -10.27 -7.66 -4.49
N TYR A 10 -10.50 -6.56 -5.20
CA TYR A 10 -10.80 -6.64 -6.64
C TYR A 10 -9.56 -7.12 -7.42
N MET A 11 -8.38 -6.57 -7.12
CA MET A 11 -7.12 -7.00 -7.75
C MET A 11 -6.85 -8.49 -7.51
N ALA A 12 -7.08 -9.01 -6.31
CA ALA A 12 -6.95 -10.44 -6.03
C ALA A 12 -7.81 -11.31 -6.96
N SER A 13 -9.05 -10.88 -7.25
CA SER A 13 -9.93 -11.60 -8.19
C SER A 13 -9.45 -11.52 -9.64
N VAL A 14 -8.90 -10.38 -10.07
CA VAL A 14 -8.32 -10.22 -11.41
C VAL A 14 -7.14 -11.17 -11.60
N PHE A 15 -6.23 -11.26 -10.63
CA PHE A 15 -5.09 -12.18 -10.70
C PHE A 15 -5.53 -13.65 -10.66
N ALA A 16 -6.49 -14.01 -9.80
CA ALA A 16 -7.02 -15.37 -9.76
C ALA A 16 -7.61 -15.81 -11.11
N ASN A 17 -8.39 -14.93 -11.76
CA ASN A 17 -8.96 -15.19 -13.08
C ASN A 17 -7.91 -15.31 -14.20
N SER A 18 -6.69 -14.82 -13.97
CA SER A 18 -5.56 -14.93 -14.90
C SER A 18 -4.69 -16.18 -14.66
N GLY A 19 -5.08 -17.08 -13.76
CA GLY A 19 -4.26 -18.24 -13.38
C GLY A 19 -3.05 -17.88 -12.50
N CYS A 20 -3.16 -16.78 -11.76
CA CYS A 20 -2.12 -16.35 -10.82
C CYS A 20 -2.64 -16.42 -9.39
N ARG A 21 -1.79 -16.86 -8.46
CA ARG A 21 -2.03 -16.82 -7.03
C ARG A 21 -1.28 -15.64 -6.41
N VAL A 22 -2.01 -14.71 -5.80
CA VAL A 22 -1.42 -13.59 -5.05
C VAL A 22 -0.74 -14.13 -3.78
N THR A 23 0.51 -13.75 -3.56
CA THR A 23 1.30 -14.13 -2.38
C THR A 23 1.42 -12.99 -1.37
N THR A 24 1.43 -11.75 -1.85
CA THR A 24 1.61 -10.55 -1.02
C THR A 24 0.84 -9.39 -1.61
N VAL A 25 0.24 -8.58 -0.74
CA VAL A 25 -0.35 -7.30 -1.08
C VAL A 25 0.20 -6.27 -0.10
N ALA A 26 0.70 -5.15 -0.62
CA ALA A 26 1.21 -4.05 0.18
C ALA A 26 0.73 -2.71 -0.39
N ALA A 27 0.79 -1.66 0.43
CA ALA A 27 0.51 -0.29 0.04
C ALA A 27 1.79 0.55 0.07
N ALA A 28 1.92 1.48 -0.89
CA ALA A 28 2.86 2.58 -0.80
C ALA A 28 2.21 3.75 -0.03
N ASN A 29 2.94 4.29 0.93
CA ASN A 29 2.53 5.44 1.75
C ASN A 29 1.15 5.28 2.44
N PRO A 30 0.80 4.11 3.03
CA PRO A 30 -0.51 3.89 3.66
C PRO A 30 -0.87 4.93 4.73
N LEU A 31 0.10 5.54 5.41
CA LEU A 31 -0.15 6.51 6.48
C LEU A 31 0.00 7.96 6.03
N SER A 32 0.65 8.19 4.89
CA SER A 32 0.99 9.53 4.40
C SER A 32 0.39 9.89 3.05
N ALA A 33 -0.48 9.04 2.52
CA ALA A 33 -1.31 9.24 1.33
C ALA A 33 -2.19 10.49 1.45
N SER A 34 -1.62 11.66 1.18
CA SER A 34 -2.26 12.99 1.09
C SER A 34 -1.24 14.14 1.19
N GLY A 35 0.03 13.88 1.55
CA GLY A 35 1.19 14.76 1.35
C GLY A 35 1.23 16.10 2.11
N LEU A 36 0.09 16.62 2.58
CA LEU A 36 -0.02 17.96 3.17
C LEU A 36 0.66 18.08 4.54
N ALA A 37 0.84 16.97 5.27
CA ALA A 37 1.46 16.95 6.60
C ALA A 37 2.96 16.62 6.61
N LEU A 38 3.55 16.20 5.47
CA LEU A 38 4.89 15.61 5.43
C LEU A 38 6.04 16.62 5.28
N GLN A 39 5.78 17.86 4.85
CA GLN A 39 6.86 18.83 4.58
C GLN A 39 7.68 19.21 5.83
N ARG A 40 7.09 19.11 7.03
CA ARG A 40 7.84 19.34 8.29
C ARG A 40 8.64 18.12 8.72
N ILE A 41 8.18 16.92 8.34
CA ILE A 41 8.83 15.65 8.66
C ILE A 41 10.07 15.47 7.77
N SER A 42 10.01 15.86 6.50
CA SER A 42 11.12 15.73 5.56
C SER A 42 12.34 16.59 5.90
N ALA A 43 12.15 17.67 6.68
CA ALA A 43 13.24 18.52 7.16
C ALA A 43 13.98 17.93 8.38
N ASP A 44 13.40 16.94 9.05
CA ASP A 44 13.99 16.25 10.21
C ASP A 44 14.27 14.78 9.85
N SER A 45 15.55 14.44 9.76
CA SER A 45 15.99 13.07 9.43
C SER A 45 15.52 12.01 10.42
N THR A 46 15.34 12.35 11.70
CA THR A 46 14.86 11.43 12.73
C THR A 46 13.37 11.16 12.54
N ALA A 47 12.58 12.23 12.37
CA ALA A 47 11.15 12.12 12.12
C ALA A 47 10.87 11.38 10.80
N SER A 48 11.65 11.65 9.75
CA SER A 48 11.57 10.93 8.47
C SER A 48 11.83 9.43 8.62
N ARG A 49 12.85 9.05 9.39
CA ARG A 49 13.13 7.63 9.64
C ARG A 49 12.01 6.96 10.45
N GLN A 50 11.49 7.62 11.49
CA GLN A 50 10.37 7.09 12.27
C GLN A 50 9.11 6.92 11.44
N LEU A 51 8.81 7.89 10.56
CA LEU A 51 7.70 7.75 9.63
C LEU A 51 7.92 6.56 8.70
N LEU A 52 9.12 6.39 8.13
CA LEU A 52 9.43 5.23 7.29
C LEU A 52 9.22 3.91 8.04
N ASP A 53 9.69 3.81 9.28
CA ASP A 53 9.51 2.61 10.10
C ASP A 53 8.02 2.31 10.34
N LEU A 54 7.21 3.35 10.58
CA LEU A 54 5.76 3.23 10.72
C LEU A 54 5.09 2.78 9.40
N GLU A 55 5.46 3.41 8.27
CA GLU A 55 4.95 3.05 6.94
C GLU A 55 5.25 1.58 6.62
N LEU A 56 6.48 1.12 6.89
CA LEU A 56 6.86 -0.28 6.70
C LEU A 56 6.10 -1.23 7.62
N SER A 57 5.78 -0.81 8.85
CA SER A 57 4.99 -1.65 9.78
C SER A 57 3.52 -1.78 9.36
N ALA A 58 3.01 -0.82 8.58
CA ALA A 58 1.60 -0.75 8.18
C ALA A 58 1.35 -1.20 6.73
N CYS A 59 2.37 -1.26 5.88
CA CYS A 59 2.19 -1.44 4.43
C CYS A 59 1.51 -2.74 4.01
N GLU A 60 1.62 -3.82 4.78
CA GLU A 60 0.96 -5.10 4.50
C GLU A 60 -0.30 -5.34 5.36
N LEU A 61 -0.64 -4.39 6.24
CA LEU A 61 -1.79 -4.55 7.12
C LEU A 61 -3.09 -4.45 6.31
N PRO A 62 -4.03 -5.42 6.45
CA PRO A 62 -5.27 -5.43 5.68
C PRO A 62 -6.11 -4.16 5.83
N GLU A 63 -6.08 -3.50 6.99
CA GLU A 63 -6.86 -2.28 7.24
C GLU A 63 -6.30 -1.06 6.50
N TYR A 64 -5.02 -1.09 6.11
CA TYR A 64 -4.29 0.05 5.54
C TYR A 64 -3.93 -0.12 4.07
N VAL A 65 -3.99 -1.36 3.55
CA VAL A 65 -3.53 -1.68 2.20
C VAL A 65 -4.32 -0.94 1.09
N ASP A 66 -5.59 -0.63 1.35
CA ASP A 66 -6.46 0.10 0.42
C ASP A 66 -6.44 1.63 0.66
N ALA A 67 -5.74 2.09 1.69
CA ALA A 67 -5.61 3.51 2.03
C ALA A 67 -4.37 4.17 1.39
N GLY A 68 -3.43 3.37 0.89
CA GLY A 68 -2.20 3.88 0.26
C GLY A 68 -2.41 4.52 -1.11
N GLU A 69 -1.39 5.26 -1.56
CA GLU A 69 -1.40 5.91 -2.88
C GLU A 69 -1.28 4.90 -4.03
N HIS A 70 -0.56 3.81 -3.77
CA HIS A 70 -0.38 2.72 -4.71
C HIS A 70 -0.54 1.36 -4.02
N LEU A 71 -1.16 0.43 -4.75
CA LEU A 71 -1.23 -0.96 -4.36
C LEU A 71 -0.11 -1.74 -5.06
N ILE A 72 0.66 -2.49 -4.29
CA ILE A 72 1.74 -3.37 -4.76
C ILE A 72 1.26 -4.80 -4.57
N VAL A 73 1.27 -5.59 -5.65
CA VAL A 73 0.82 -6.99 -5.62
C VAL A 73 1.94 -7.88 -6.14
N VAL A 74 2.30 -8.89 -5.34
CA VAL A 74 3.19 -9.98 -5.78
C VAL A 74 2.33 -11.22 -6.00
N ALA A 75 2.45 -11.80 -7.20
CA ALA A 75 1.70 -12.98 -7.58
C ALA A 75 2.60 -14.00 -8.28
N ARG A 76 2.25 -15.28 -8.14
CA ARG A 76 2.89 -16.40 -8.81
C ARG A 76 1.96 -16.98 -9.86
N LYS A 77 2.45 -17.16 -11.08
CA LYS A 77 1.75 -17.89 -12.13
C LYS A 77 1.72 -19.38 -11.80
N GLU A 78 0.53 -19.98 -11.89
CA GLU A 78 0.33 -21.42 -11.80
C GLU A 78 0.48 -22.12 -13.15
#